data_AF-A0AAP0I3K1-F1
#
_entry.id   AF-A0AAP0I3K1-F1
#
_cell.length_a   1.000
_cell.length_b   1.000
_cell.length_c   1.000
_cell.angle_alpha   90.00
_cell.angle_beta   90.00
_cell.angle_gamma   90.00
#
_symmetry.space_group_name_H-M   'P 1'
#
loop_
_entity.id
_entity.type
_entity.pdbx_description
1 polymer ?
#
loop_
_entity_poly.entity_id
_entity_poly.type
_entity_poly.pdbx_seq_one_letter_code
_entity_poly.pdbx_strand_id
1 'polypeptide(L)' 'MEPRLSAVDRQELKRPFEEEEILAALREMNLSKTPGPNGMKNKVLQQKWTLFREDALQMFRSFHLLAI' A
#
# COMPACT_ATOMS: atom_id res chain seq x y z
N MET A 1 8.06 0.12 -28.63
CA MET A 1 6.78 -0.30 -28.03
C MET A 1 7.11 -0.91 -26.69
N GLU A 2 6.48 -0.45 -25.61
CA GLU A 2 6.67 -1.08 -24.31
C GLU A 2 6.18 -2.54 -24.38
N PRO A 3 6.93 -3.50 -23.80
CA PRO A 3 6.53 -4.91 -23.83
C PRO A 3 5.19 -5.10 -23.11
N ARG A 4 4.29 -5.86 -23.73
CA ARG A 4 3.02 -6.23 -23.09
C ARG A 4 3.33 -7.17 -21.92
N LEU A 5 2.81 -6.83 -20.74
CA LEU A 5 2.83 -7.69 -19.55
C LEU A 5 2.34 -9.11 -19.88
N SER A 6 2.89 -10.14 -19.23
CA SER A 6 2.42 -11.51 -19.41
C SER A 6 0.99 -11.68 -18.86
N ALA A 7 0.30 -12.78 -19.19
CA ALA A 7 -1.00 -13.05 -18.61
C ALA A 7 -0.94 -13.20 -17.09
N VAL A 8 0.17 -13.75 -16.58
CA VAL A 8 0.43 -13.91 -15.15
C VAL A 8 0.61 -12.54 -14.49
N ASP A 9 1.48 -11.68 -15.02
CA ASP A 9 1.71 -10.34 -14.43
C ASP A 9 0.43 -9.50 -14.41
N ARG A 10 -0.40 -9.62 -15.44
CA ARG A 10 -1.70 -8.93 -15.49
C ARG A 10 -2.68 -9.46 -14.45
N GLN A 11 -2.60 -10.75 -14.11
CA GLN A 11 -3.45 -11.34 -13.09
C GLN A 11 -2.95 -10.93 -11.70
N GLU A 12 -1.64 -10.92 -11.48
CA GLU A 12 -1.02 -10.45 -10.23
C GLU A 12 -1.34 -8.98 -9.95
N LEU A 13 -1.34 -8.11 -10.96
CA LEU A 13 -1.74 -6.70 -10.77
C LEU A 13 -3.21 -6.52 -10.35
N LYS A 14 -4.05 -7.53 -10.56
CA LYS A 14 -5.47 -7.49 -10.22
C LYS A 14 -5.78 -8.21 -8.91
N ARG A 15 -4.83 -8.88 -8.26
CA ARG A 15 -5.16 -9.55 -7.00
C ARG A 15 -5.29 -8.53 -5.85
N PRO A 16 -6.09 -8.81 -4.81
CA PRO A 16 -6.06 -8.03 -3.59
C PRO A 16 -4.66 -7.97 -2.97
N PHE A 17 -4.36 -6.85 -2.30
CA PHE A 17 -3.14 -6.73 -1.50
C PHE A 17 -3.26 -7.58 -0.23
N GLU A 18 -2.22 -8.36 0.05
CA GLU A 18 -2.09 -9.07 1.32
C GLU A 18 -1.58 -8.10 2.41
N GLU A 19 -1.87 -8.40 3.67
CA GLU A 19 -1.40 -7.56 4.77
C GLU A 19 0.12 -7.48 4.83
N GLU A 20 0.81 -8.60 4.62
CA GLU A 20 2.26 -8.68 4.64
C GLU A 20 2.88 -7.76 3.57
N GLU A 21 2.22 -7.64 2.42
CA GLU A 21 2.62 -6.76 1.32
C GLU A 21 2.49 -5.28 1.72
N ILE A 22 1.35 -4.92 2.33
CA ILE A 22 1.10 -3.57 2.84
C ILE A 22 2.10 -3.22 3.94
N LEU A 23 2.38 -4.15 4.85
CA LEU A 23 3.32 -3.97 5.94
C LEU A 23 4.77 -3.87 5.46
N ALA A 24 5.15 -4.66 4.45
CA ALA A 24 6.45 -4.55 3.80
C ALA A 24 6.63 -3.17 3.16
N ALA A 25 5.66 -2.74 2.34
CA ALA A 25 5.68 -1.42 1.71
C ALA A 25 5.76 -0.29 2.75
N LEU A 26 5.02 -0.42 3.86
CA LEU A 26 5.08 0.53 4.98
C LEU A 26 6.48 0.62 5.59
N ARG A 27 7.13 -0.52 5.84
CA ARG A 27 8.49 -0.60 6.42
C ARG A 27 9.56 -0.05 5.47
N GLU A 28 9.36 -0.21 4.17
CA GLU A 28 10.29 0.28 3.13
C GLU A 28 10.15 1.79 2.85
N MET A 29 9.11 2.46 3.37
CA MET A 29 8.93 3.90 3.19
C MET A 29 10.16 4.67 3.68
N ASN A 30 10.76 5.46 2.77
CA ASN A 30 11.92 6.27 3.10
C ASN A 30 11.57 7.32 4.18
N LEU A 31 12.27 7.23 5.33
CA LEU A 31 12.07 8.11 6.48
C LEU A 31 12.63 9.53 6.30
N SER A 32 13.51 9.74 5.32
CA SER A 32 14.06 11.08 5.02
C SER A 32 13.15 11.91 4.11
N LYS A 33 12.01 11.36 3.66
CA LYS A 33 11.02 12.12 2.91
C LYS A 33 10.40 13.22 3.78
N THR A 34 10.28 14.41 3.20
CA THR A 34 9.58 15.54 3.80
C THR A 34 8.13 15.15 4.09
N PRO A 35 7.56 15.54 5.25
CA PRO A 35 6.15 15.28 5.55
C PRO A 35 5.23 15.87 4.49
N GLY A 36 4.09 15.23 4.26
CA GLY A 36 3.03 15.82 3.44
C GLY A 36 2.40 17.07 4.09
N PRO A 37 1.41 17.70 3.46
CA PRO A 37 0.72 18.88 3.99
C PRO A 37 0.11 18.68 5.39
N ASN A 38 -0.16 17.44 5.77
CA ASN A 38 -0.67 17.05 7.09
C ASN A 38 0.42 16.94 8.19
N GLY A 39 1.69 17.15 7.86
CA GLY A 39 2.81 17.08 8.81
C GLY A 39 3.15 15.65 9.29
N MET A 40 2.48 14.62 8.79
CA MET A 40 2.74 13.23 9.20
C MET A 40 4.04 12.71 8.60
N LYS A 41 4.92 12.19 9.45
CA LYS A 41 6.17 11.54 9.05
C LYS A 41 5.94 10.06 8.79
N ASN A 42 6.62 9.49 7.79
CA ASN A 42 6.60 8.04 7.51
C ASN A 42 6.95 7.19 8.73
N LYS A 43 7.83 7.70 9.62
CA LYS A 43 8.18 7.05 10.89
C LYS A 43 6.97 6.83 11.80
N VAL A 44 6.03 7.77 11.83
CA VAL A 44 4.81 7.66 12.65
C VAL A 44 3.93 6.53 12.10
N LEU A 45 3.75 6.48 10.78
CA LEU A 45 2.99 5.41 10.12
C LEU A 45 3.60 4.03 10.41
N GLN A 46 4.93 3.90 10.30
CA GLN A 46 5.63 2.65 10.62
C GLN A 46 5.48 2.23 12.08
N GLN A 47 5.65 3.17 13.03
CA GLN A 47 5.60 2.87 14.46
C GLN A 47 4.19 2.62 14.99
N LYS A 48 3.19 3.18 14.32
CA LYS A 48 1.78 3.14 14.76
C LYS A 48 0.92 2.26 13.88
N TRP A 49 1.50 1.34 13.09
CA TRP A 49 0.75 0.42 12.23
C TRP A 49 -0.44 -0.21 12.96
N THR A 50 -0.22 -0.75 14.17
CA THR A 50 -1.27 -1.40 14.98
C THR A 50 -2.41 -0.47 15.39
N LEU A 51 -2.25 0.85 15.32
CA LEU A 51 -3.30 1.81 15.64
C LEU A 51 -4.31 1.98 14.49
N PHE A 52 -3.87 1.83 13.24
CA PHE A 52 -4.70 2.10 12.05
C PHE A 52 -4.75 0.91 11.08
N ARG A 53 -4.22 -0.24 11.50
CA ARG A 53 -4.11 -1.46 10.69
C ARG A 53 -5.44 -1.85 10.07
N GLU A 54 -6.49 -1.96 10.89
CA GLU A 54 -7.81 -2.40 10.44
C GLU A 54 -8.39 -1.44 9.40
N ASP A 55 -8.24 -0.13 9.62
CA ASP A 55 -8.69 0.92 8.70
C ASP A 55 -7.90 0.87 7.39
N ALA A 56 -6.58 0.70 7.45
CA ALA A 56 -5.74 0.57 6.26
C ALA A 56 -6.10 -0.67 5.44
N LEU A 57 -6.22 -1.84 6.08
CA LEU A 57 -6.61 -3.07 5.41
C LEU A 57 -8.00 -2.95 4.77
N GLN A 58 -8.94 -2.31 5.46
CA GLN A 58 -10.28 -2.04 4.91
C GLN A 58 -10.23 -1.09 3.73
N MET A 59 -9.41 -0.05 3.78
CA MET A 59 -9.19 0.89 2.67
C MET A 59 -8.66 0.16 1.42
N PHE A 60 -7.61 -0.66 1.55
CA PHE A 60 -7.05 -1.42 0.43
C PHE A 60 -8.06 -2.44 -0.15
N ARG A 61 -8.82 -3.14 0.69
CA ARG A 61 -9.93 -3.99 0.23
C ARG A 61 -10.99 -3.20 -0.53
N SER A 62 -11.37 -2.04 -0.01
CA SER A 62 -12.39 -1.19 -0.63
C SER A 62 -11.94 -0.66 -1.99
N PHE A 63 -10.68 -0.28 -2.16
CA PHE A 63 -10.15 0.12 -3.46
C PHE A 63 -10.21 -1.01 -4.49
N HIS A 64 -10.00 -2.25 -4.06
CA HIS A 64 -10.11 -3.40 -4.96
C HIS A 64 -11.57 -3.72 -5.34
N LEU A 65 -12.50 -3.61 -4.38
CA LEU A 65 -13.92 -3.90 -4.58
C LEU A 65 -14.71 -2.78 -5.29
N LEU A 66 -14.23 -1.53 -5.18
CA LEU A 66 -14.82 -0.35 -5.82
C LEU A 66 -14.17 -0.01 -7.17
N ALA A 67 -13.18 -0.81 -7.61
CA ALA A 67 -12.67 -0.73 -8.98
C ALA A 67 -13.74 -1.27 -9.94
N ILE A 68 -14.65 -0.39 -10.36
CA ILE A 68 -15.61 -0.57 -11.46
C ILE A 68 -14.88 -0.39 -12.79
#